data_AF-A0A8C5AVR9-F1
#
_entry.id   AF-A0A8C5AVR9-F1
#
_cell.length_a   1.000
_cell.length_b   1.000
_cell.length_c   1.000
_cell.angle_alpha   90.00
_cell.angle_beta   90.00
_cell.angle_gamma   90.00
#
_symmetry.space_group_name_H-M   'P 1'
#
loop_
_entity.id
_entity.type
_entity.pdbx_description
1 polymer ?
#
loop_
_entity_poly.entity_id
_entity_poly.type
_entity_poly.pdbx_seq_one_letter_code
_entity_poly.pdbx_strand_id
1 'polypeptide(L)'
;MNSRVIKYRFSRGERVLCFEPDPTKAKVLYDAKVLDVVLASSDQHGRRVPKYLIHFNGWNSSWDRWTEEDNVLGDCEETRTLQLKLARKAAGRLISSSGSSDDDDTDQDSSNSGDTTFSEDLNKMGVEEEEPQVKQESEDEASVQMDVSITIPDVLKKKLEDDCFYVNKRKRLVIVPCQTNVVHILESYVKHFAINRAFLANERYRRSQAAGQPALSPGAVPPEKNEDLCKEMVDGLRITFDFTLPMILLYPCEQAQFKKVSSSRIFLPVSEPSLGASRSTAASPQPKRRLVEPQAQPKFFFNLDRRTPGHSGSSSPLPLTPSRERGGPFYGLESRRNNELNEVLSWRLTPDNYPTSDQPPPPSYLYGSQHLLRLFVKLPDILGQMHIPERNLRALIKHLELFLRFLAEFHEDFFPESAYVSASEAHYSMKQPRTVY
;
A
#
# COMPACT_ATOMS: atom_id res chain seq x y z
N MET A 1 -44.85 -27.15 17.57
CA MET A 1 -44.24 -26.28 16.55
C MET A 1 -42.74 -26.50 16.58
N ASN A 2 -42.21 -27.28 15.64
CA ASN A 2 -40.76 -27.58 15.59
C ASN A 2 -40.04 -26.35 15.03
N SER A 3 -39.56 -25.47 15.91
CA SER A 3 -38.59 -24.44 15.55
C SER A 3 -37.31 -25.15 15.11
N ARG A 4 -37.12 -25.33 13.81
CA ARG A 4 -35.83 -25.75 13.26
C ARG A 4 -34.80 -24.74 13.75
N VAL A 5 -33.94 -25.14 14.67
CA VAL A 5 -32.81 -24.33 15.13
C VAL A 5 -31.91 -24.14 13.91
N ILE A 6 -31.86 -22.91 13.38
CA ILE A 6 -30.96 -22.60 12.27
C ILE A 6 -29.56 -22.59 12.86
N LYS A 7 -28.77 -23.62 12.53
CA LYS A 7 -27.39 -23.77 12.97
C LYS A 7 -26.51 -22.97 12.01
N TYR A 8 -25.89 -21.90 12.50
CA TYR A 8 -24.87 -21.16 11.76
C TYR A 8 -23.60 -22.01 11.65
N ARG A 9 -22.95 -21.97 10.49
CA ARG A 9 -21.70 -22.69 10.25
C ARG A 9 -20.50 -21.97 10.87
N PHE A 10 -20.57 -20.65 10.99
CA PHE A 10 -19.52 -19.81 11.59
C PHE A 10 -20.11 -18.86 12.63
N SER A 11 -19.29 -18.46 13.61
CA SER A 11 -19.69 -17.56 14.70
C SER A 11 -19.00 -16.19 14.60
N ARG A 12 -19.63 -15.16 15.17
CA ARG A 12 -19.02 -13.83 15.30
C ARG A 12 -17.66 -13.93 16.00
N GLY A 13 -16.64 -13.35 15.38
CA GLY A 13 -15.26 -13.34 15.85
C GLY A 13 -14.37 -14.48 15.31
N GLU A 14 -14.95 -15.46 14.62
CA GLU A 14 -14.24 -16.60 14.06
C GLU A 14 -13.36 -16.21 12.87
N ARG A 15 -12.18 -16.82 12.76
CA ARG A 15 -11.30 -16.66 11.60
C ARG A 15 -11.72 -17.64 10.51
N VAL A 16 -11.81 -17.11 9.30
CA VAL A 16 -12.32 -17.82 8.12
C VAL A 16 -11.53 -17.40 6.89
N LEU A 17 -11.64 -18.17 5.82
CA LEU A 17 -11.20 -17.79 4.49
C LEU A 17 -12.44 -17.38 3.69
N CYS A 18 -12.38 -16.23 3.02
CA CYS A 18 -13.49 -15.75 2.19
C CYS A 18 -13.02 -15.65 0.73
N PHE A 19 -13.87 -16.09 -0.21
CA PHE A 19 -13.59 -15.91 -1.63
C PHE A 19 -13.55 -14.42 -1.99
N GLU A 20 -12.76 -14.09 -3.01
CA GLU A 20 -12.81 -12.78 -3.66
C GLU A 20 -14.27 -12.48 -4.05
N PRO A 21 -14.88 -11.41 -3.50
CA PRO A 21 -16.29 -11.09 -3.71
C PRO A 21 -16.61 -10.63 -5.13
N ASP A 22 -15.61 -10.17 -5.89
CA ASP A 22 -15.79 -9.74 -7.27
C ASP A 22 -15.66 -10.92 -8.25
N PRO A 23 -16.75 -11.34 -8.93
CA PRO A 23 -16.71 -12.46 -9.86
C PRO A 23 -15.87 -12.19 -11.11
N THR A 24 -15.53 -10.93 -11.39
CA THR A 24 -14.68 -10.54 -12.53
C THR A 24 -13.19 -10.74 -12.25
N LYS A 25 -12.81 -10.92 -10.98
CA LYS A 25 -11.43 -11.14 -10.58
C LYS A 25 -11.07 -12.63 -10.52
N ALA A 26 -9.77 -12.90 -10.44
CA ALA A 26 -9.28 -14.26 -10.26
C ALA A 26 -9.86 -14.86 -8.96
N LYS A 27 -10.42 -16.07 -9.07
CA LYS A 27 -10.97 -16.81 -7.93
C LYS A 27 -9.85 -17.16 -6.94
N VAL A 28 -9.72 -16.36 -5.88
CA VAL A 28 -8.75 -16.54 -4.78
C VAL A 28 -9.46 -16.50 -3.43
N LEU A 29 -8.76 -16.89 -2.37
CA LEU A 29 -9.25 -16.89 -0.99
C LEU A 29 -8.40 -15.92 -0.15
N TYR A 30 -9.07 -15.04 0.60
CA TYR A 30 -8.46 -14.10 1.52
C TYR A 30 -8.66 -14.52 2.97
N ASP A 31 -7.67 -14.24 3.81
CA ASP A 31 -7.81 -14.29 5.26
C ASP A 31 -8.85 -13.28 5.72
N ALA A 32 -9.81 -13.73 6.55
CA ALA A 32 -10.91 -12.90 6.97
C ALA A 32 -11.44 -13.26 8.37
N LYS A 33 -12.30 -12.40 8.90
CA LYS A 33 -12.94 -12.56 10.20
C LYS A 33 -14.43 -12.26 10.10
N VAL A 34 -15.25 -13.09 10.74
CA VAL A 34 -16.69 -12.86 10.84
C VAL A 34 -16.95 -11.74 11.86
N LEU A 35 -17.49 -10.60 11.42
CA LEU A 35 -17.87 -9.49 12.29
C LEU A 35 -19.28 -9.63 12.85
N ASP A 36 -20.21 -10.17 12.07
CA ASP A 36 -21.60 -10.37 12.46
C ASP A 36 -22.29 -11.45 11.62
N VAL A 37 -23.42 -11.98 12.11
CA VAL A 37 -24.19 -13.04 11.43
C VAL A 37 -25.68 -12.70 11.48
N VAL A 38 -26.31 -12.62 10.30
CA VAL A 38 -27.73 -12.26 10.17
C VAL A 38 -28.46 -13.30 9.32
N LEU A 39 -29.68 -13.67 9.71
CA LEU A 39 -30.56 -14.48 8.87
C LEU A 39 -31.23 -13.61 7.82
N ALA A 40 -30.83 -13.78 6.56
CA ALA A 40 -31.32 -12.96 5.47
C ALA A 40 -32.63 -13.48 4.85
N SER A 41 -33.41 -12.50 4.41
CA SER A 41 -34.70 -12.49 3.76
C SER A 41 -34.95 -13.15 2.40
N SER A 42 -34.03 -13.80 1.69
CA SER A 42 -34.22 -13.86 0.22
C SER A 42 -33.43 -14.94 -0.51
N ASP A 43 -33.93 -16.17 -0.49
CA ASP A 43 -33.76 -17.06 -1.65
C ASP A 43 -35.03 -17.02 -2.49
N GLN A 44 -34.88 -17.24 -3.80
CA GLN A 44 -35.95 -17.48 -4.79
C GLN A 44 -36.95 -18.61 -4.39
N HIS A 45 -36.62 -19.40 -3.36
CA HIS A 45 -37.45 -20.47 -2.80
C HIS A 45 -38.01 -20.17 -1.38
N GLY A 46 -37.90 -18.93 -0.89
CA GLY A 46 -38.43 -18.52 0.42
C GLY A 46 -37.72 -19.16 1.63
N ARG A 47 -36.52 -19.71 1.43
CA ARG A 47 -35.70 -20.31 2.50
C ARG A 47 -34.88 -19.22 3.19
N ARG A 48 -34.70 -19.35 4.51
CA ARG A 48 -33.89 -18.44 5.32
C ARG A 48 -32.43 -18.91 5.24
N VAL A 49 -31.58 -18.13 4.60
CA VAL A 49 -30.14 -18.40 4.51
C VAL A 49 -29.35 -17.44 5.41
N PRO A 50 -28.33 -17.93 6.14
CA PRO A 50 -27.47 -17.06 6.93
C PRO A 50 -26.53 -16.26 6.02
N LYS A 51 -26.39 -14.98 6.32
CA LYS A 51 -25.36 -14.09 5.75
C LYS A 51 -24.38 -13.69 6.82
N TYR A 52 -23.12 -13.59 6.44
CA TYR A 52 -22.00 -13.28 7.31
C TYR A 52 -21.42 -11.92 6.90
N LEU A 53 -21.24 -11.01 7.85
CA LEU A 53 -20.48 -9.78 7.63
C LEU A 53 -19.00 -10.13 7.78
N ILE A 54 -18.24 -9.97 6.71
CA ILE A 54 -16.84 -10.37 6.64
C ILE A 54 -15.96 -9.14 6.58
N HIS A 55 -14.92 -9.15 7.43
CA HIS A 55 -13.79 -8.24 7.37
C HIS A 55 -12.56 -8.97 6.85
N PHE A 56 -11.97 -8.46 5.77
CA PHE A 56 -10.77 -9.03 5.17
C PHE A 56 -9.53 -8.56 5.92
N ASN A 57 -8.68 -9.50 6.32
CA ASN A 57 -7.51 -9.21 7.13
C ASN A 57 -6.51 -8.34 6.35
N GLY A 58 -6.16 -7.18 6.90
CA GLY A 58 -5.28 -6.20 6.26
C GLY A 58 -5.97 -5.23 5.31
N TRP A 59 -7.32 -5.24 5.23
CA TRP A 59 -8.10 -4.34 4.40
C TRP A 59 -8.80 -3.28 5.27
N ASN A 60 -9.14 -2.12 4.70
CA ASN A 60 -9.93 -1.09 5.40
C ASN A 60 -11.37 -1.58 5.65
N SER A 61 -12.00 -1.16 6.76
CA SER A 61 -13.39 -1.51 7.10
C SER A 61 -14.42 -1.03 6.09
N SER A 62 -14.08 -0.06 5.22
CA SER A 62 -14.90 0.31 4.05
C SER A 62 -15.12 -0.85 3.06
N TRP A 63 -14.28 -1.89 3.13
CA TRP A 63 -14.37 -3.12 2.35
C TRP A 63 -15.10 -4.25 3.07
N ASP A 64 -15.65 -3.99 4.26
CA ASP A 64 -16.51 -4.96 4.95
C ASP A 64 -17.76 -5.18 4.11
N ARG A 65 -18.13 -6.45 3.92
CA ARG A 65 -19.25 -6.84 3.05
C ARG A 65 -20.02 -8.01 3.64
N TRP A 66 -21.32 -8.03 3.36
CA TRP A 66 -22.16 -9.19 3.62
C TRP A 66 -21.97 -10.23 2.52
N THR A 67 -21.67 -11.46 2.90
CA THR A 67 -21.52 -12.59 1.98
C THR A 67 -22.34 -13.79 2.44
N GLU A 68 -22.58 -14.71 1.51
CA GLU A 68 -23.34 -15.94 1.73
C GLU A 68 -22.43 -17.05 2.28
N GLU A 69 -23.05 -18.06 2.90
CA GLU A 69 -22.32 -19.17 3.53
C GLU A 69 -21.37 -19.90 2.56
N ASP A 70 -21.75 -20.03 1.29
CA ASP A 70 -20.96 -20.72 0.27
C ASP A 70 -19.65 -20.01 -0.09
N ASN A 71 -19.56 -18.71 0.22
CA ASN A 71 -18.37 -17.90 -0.04
C ASN A 71 -17.40 -17.87 1.14
N VAL A 72 -17.74 -18.52 2.26
CA VAL A 72 -16.94 -18.54 3.49
C VAL A 72 -16.55 -19.96 3.84
N LEU A 73 -15.25 -20.17 4.04
CA LEU A 73 -14.66 -21.44 4.39
C LEU A 73 -14.00 -21.34 5.77
N GLY A 74 -14.10 -22.40 6.56
CA GLY A 74 -13.37 -22.47 7.84
C GLY A 74 -11.86 -22.50 7.63
N ASP A 75 -11.11 -22.00 8.60
CA ASP A 75 -9.65 -22.03 8.59
C ASP A 75 -9.15 -23.44 8.99
N CYS A 76 -8.95 -24.32 8.00
CA CYS A 76 -8.40 -25.67 8.17
C CYS A 76 -7.31 -25.98 7.13
N GLU A 77 -6.55 -27.06 7.33
CA GLU A 77 -5.43 -27.40 6.43
C GLU A 77 -5.89 -27.62 4.98
N GLU A 78 -7.03 -28.27 4.78
CA GLU A 78 -7.62 -28.48 3.45
C GLU A 78 -7.94 -27.15 2.75
N THR A 79 -8.58 -26.20 3.43
CA THR A 79 -8.94 -24.90 2.83
C THR A 79 -7.72 -24.01 2.62
N ARG A 80 -6.66 -24.16 3.43
CA ARG A 80 -5.36 -23.52 3.21
C ARG A 80 -4.65 -24.07 1.97
N THR A 81 -4.67 -25.39 1.74
CA THR A 81 -4.12 -25.93 0.48
C THR A 81 -4.88 -25.41 -0.74
N LEU A 82 -6.21 -25.25 -0.63
CA LEU A 82 -7.02 -24.62 -1.67
C LEU A 82 -6.62 -23.16 -1.92
N GLN A 83 -6.42 -22.37 -0.85
CA GLN A 83 -5.94 -20.99 -0.95
C GLN A 83 -4.61 -20.91 -1.72
N LEU A 84 -3.62 -21.73 -1.37
CA LEU A 84 -2.33 -21.78 -2.10
C LEU A 84 -2.51 -22.20 -3.56
N LYS A 85 -3.34 -23.21 -3.84
CA LYS A 85 -3.60 -23.70 -5.20
C LYS A 85 -4.25 -22.63 -6.08
N LEU A 86 -5.24 -21.92 -5.54
CA LEU A 86 -5.90 -20.81 -6.23
C LEU A 86 -4.95 -19.64 -6.46
N ALA A 87 -4.14 -19.27 -5.46
CA ALA A 87 -3.13 -18.22 -5.59
C ALA A 87 -2.07 -18.57 -6.65
N ARG A 88 -1.58 -19.82 -6.67
CA ARG A 88 -0.63 -20.30 -7.71
C ARG A 88 -1.24 -20.28 -9.10
N LYS A 89 -2.50 -20.71 -9.25
CA LYS A 89 -3.21 -20.69 -10.54
C LYS A 89 -3.44 -19.26 -11.04
N ALA A 90 -3.76 -18.33 -10.13
CA ALA A 90 -3.89 -16.92 -10.46
C ALA A 90 -2.54 -16.32 -10.89
N ALA A 91 -1.44 -16.66 -10.21
CA ALA A 91 -0.09 -16.20 -10.55
C ALA A 91 0.45 -16.82 -11.86
N GLY A 92 0.18 -18.10 -12.13
CA GLY A 92 0.67 -18.79 -13.34
C GLY A 92 0.09 -18.24 -14.65
N ARG A 93 -1.14 -17.70 -14.61
CA ARG A 93 -1.75 -16.99 -15.76
C ARG A 93 -1.00 -15.72 -16.14
N LEU A 94 -0.21 -15.14 -15.23
CA LEU A 94 0.58 -13.94 -15.49
C LEU A 94 1.91 -14.26 -16.21
N ILE A 95 2.34 -15.51 -16.24
CA ILE A 95 3.63 -15.95 -16.81
C ILE A 95 3.45 -16.51 -18.23
N SER A 96 2.30 -17.12 -18.53
CA SER A 96 2.06 -17.77 -19.84
C SER A 96 1.76 -16.81 -21.00
N SER A 97 1.63 -15.51 -20.76
CA SER A 97 1.31 -14.51 -21.80
C SER A 97 2.52 -13.68 -22.26
N SER A 98 3.75 -14.07 -21.91
CA SER A 98 4.98 -13.41 -22.38
C SER A 98 6.00 -14.40 -22.96
N GLY A 99 6.02 -14.50 -24.30
CA GLY A 99 7.23 -14.84 -25.06
C GLY A 99 7.43 -16.29 -25.49
N SER A 100 7.17 -16.56 -26.77
CA SER A 100 7.89 -17.53 -27.60
C SER A 100 9.17 -16.88 -28.13
N SER A 101 10.33 -17.52 -27.93
CA SER A 101 11.45 -17.64 -28.89
C SER A 101 12.71 -18.23 -28.23
N ASP A 102 12.97 -19.49 -28.56
CA ASP A 102 14.21 -20.17 -29.02
C ASP A 102 15.61 -19.81 -28.47
N ASP A 103 16.34 -20.93 -28.26
CA ASP A 103 17.79 -21.19 -28.26
C ASP A 103 18.69 -20.67 -27.11
N ASP A 104 19.14 -21.60 -26.25
CA ASP A 104 20.57 -21.88 -26.10
C ASP A 104 20.80 -23.31 -25.58
N ASP A 105 21.69 -24.01 -26.28
CA ASP A 105 22.20 -25.35 -26.05
C ASP A 105 23.13 -25.33 -24.83
N THR A 106 22.99 -26.28 -23.90
CA THR A 106 24.17 -26.72 -23.14
C THR A 106 24.00 -28.13 -22.60
N ASP A 107 24.83 -28.99 -23.18
CA ASP A 107 25.13 -30.36 -22.81
C ASP A 107 25.25 -30.59 -21.30
N GLN A 108 24.46 -31.54 -20.79
CA GLN A 108 24.91 -32.48 -19.76
C GLN A 108 23.92 -33.63 -19.64
N ASP A 109 24.15 -34.71 -20.40
CA ASP A 109 24.04 -36.03 -19.80
C ASP A 109 24.94 -37.05 -20.49
N SER A 110 25.58 -37.87 -19.68
CA SER A 110 26.20 -39.14 -20.10
C SER A 110 26.46 -39.99 -18.87
N SER A 111 25.48 -40.81 -18.50
CA SER A 111 25.68 -42.27 -18.44
C SER A 111 24.36 -43.00 -18.15
N ASN A 112 23.81 -43.75 -19.10
CA ASN A 112 24.05 -45.20 -19.24
C ASN A 112 22.91 -45.93 -20.02
N SER A 113 23.31 -46.76 -21.00
CA SER A 113 22.72 -48.03 -21.49
C SER A 113 21.26 -48.06 -21.97
N GLY A 114 20.97 -48.23 -23.28
CA GLY A 114 20.75 -49.53 -23.96
C GLY A 114 19.25 -49.89 -23.92
N ASP A 115 18.51 -50.41 -24.91
CA ASP A 115 18.76 -51.08 -26.18
C ASP A 115 17.38 -51.30 -26.87
N THR A 116 17.39 -51.53 -28.18
CA THR A 116 16.36 -52.15 -29.06
C THR A 116 14.98 -51.52 -29.35
N THR A 117 14.88 -51.03 -30.59
CA THR A 117 13.87 -51.37 -31.65
C THR A 117 12.61 -52.18 -31.30
N PHE A 118 11.43 -51.66 -31.67
CA PHE A 118 10.47 -52.31 -32.59
C PHE A 118 9.38 -51.31 -33.04
N SER A 119 8.98 -51.44 -34.31
CA SER A 119 7.98 -50.64 -35.03
C SER A 119 6.53 -51.15 -34.82
N GLU A 120 5.58 -50.42 -35.42
CA GLU A 120 4.25 -50.83 -35.90
C GLU A 120 3.03 -50.11 -35.30
N ASP A 121 2.59 -49.12 -36.09
CA ASP A 121 1.21 -48.79 -36.49
C ASP A 121 0.13 -49.86 -36.24
N LEU A 122 -1.10 -49.41 -35.90
CA LEU A 122 -2.31 -49.49 -36.75
C LEU A 122 -3.61 -49.26 -35.95
N ASN A 123 -4.26 -48.12 -36.20
CA ASN A 123 -5.66 -47.95 -36.64
C ASN A 123 -6.87 -48.59 -35.88
N LYS A 124 -7.81 -47.69 -35.48
CA LYS A 124 -9.21 -47.53 -35.99
C LYS A 124 -10.39 -47.69 -35.01
N MET A 125 -11.38 -46.81 -35.24
CA MET A 125 -12.82 -46.80 -34.86
C MET A 125 -13.10 -46.32 -33.41
N GLY A 126 -13.84 -45.24 -33.13
CA GLY A 126 -14.88 -44.56 -33.89
C GLY A 126 -16.26 -45.03 -33.43
N VAL A 127 -16.86 -44.31 -32.46
CA VAL A 127 -18.32 -44.18 -32.30
C VAL A 127 -18.57 -42.77 -31.75
N GLU A 128 -19.28 -41.98 -32.55
CA GLU A 128 -19.87 -40.69 -32.24
C GLU A 128 -21.09 -40.89 -31.32
N GLU A 129 -21.35 -39.96 -30.41
CA GLU A 129 -22.73 -39.58 -30.08
C GLU A 129 -22.79 -38.16 -29.49
N GLU A 130 -23.87 -37.46 -29.83
CA GLU A 130 -24.01 -36.02 -30.08
C GLU A 130 -24.09 -35.09 -28.86
N GLU A 131 -23.65 -33.83 -29.05
CA GLU A 131 -24.06 -32.66 -28.28
C GLU A 131 -25.52 -32.24 -28.60
N PRO A 132 -26.16 -31.48 -27.70
CA PRO A 132 -27.05 -30.40 -28.12
C PRO A 132 -26.40 -29.04 -27.88
N GLN A 133 -26.22 -28.31 -28.99
CA GLN A 133 -25.87 -26.90 -29.06
C GLN A 133 -26.87 -26.01 -28.30
N VAL A 134 -26.34 -25.09 -27.49
CA VAL A 134 -27.01 -23.80 -27.23
C VAL A 134 -26.06 -22.71 -27.71
N LYS A 135 -26.48 -22.04 -28.78
CA LYS A 135 -25.87 -20.83 -29.31
C LYS A 135 -25.84 -19.77 -28.22
N GLN A 136 -24.65 -19.38 -27.78
CA GLN A 136 -24.44 -18.08 -27.18
C GLN A 136 -23.31 -17.42 -27.95
N GLU A 137 -23.68 -16.31 -28.58
CA GLU A 137 -22.85 -15.49 -29.45
C GLU A 137 -21.56 -15.14 -28.72
N SER A 138 -20.45 -15.68 -29.20
CA SER A 138 -19.11 -15.26 -28.82
C SER A 138 -18.88 -13.90 -29.44
N GLU A 139 -19.26 -12.85 -28.73
CA GLU A 139 -18.56 -11.58 -28.86
C GLU A 139 -17.13 -11.86 -28.38
N ASP A 140 -16.21 -12.02 -29.34
CA ASP A 140 -14.78 -11.85 -29.13
C ASP A 140 -14.57 -10.42 -28.59
N GLU A 141 -14.75 -10.24 -27.29
CA GLU A 141 -14.11 -9.17 -26.53
C GLU A 141 -12.61 -9.48 -26.57
N ALA A 142 -11.99 -9.11 -27.69
CA ALA A 142 -10.55 -8.93 -27.78
C ALA A 142 -10.16 -8.10 -26.56
N SER A 143 -9.51 -8.75 -25.59
CA SER A 143 -8.98 -8.10 -24.41
C SER A 143 -8.07 -6.97 -24.89
N VAL A 144 -8.60 -5.74 -24.97
CA VAL A 144 -7.84 -4.56 -25.28
C VAL A 144 -6.89 -4.42 -24.09
N GLN A 145 -5.70 -4.99 -24.23
CA GLN A 145 -4.61 -4.78 -23.31
C GLN A 145 -4.32 -3.30 -23.39
N MET A 146 -4.86 -2.55 -22.44
CA MET A 146 -4.72 -1.11 -22.39
C MET A 146 -3.25 -0.82 -22.10
N ASP A 147 -2.59 -0.13 -23.03
CA ASP A 147 -1.21 0.30 -22.86
C ASP A 147 -1.17 1.39 -21.77
N VAL A 148 -0.85 0.97 -20.54
CA VAL A 148 -0.69 1.88 -19.41
C VAL A 148 0.68 2.51 -19.52
N SER A 149 0.75 3.84 -19.64
CA SER A 149 2.02 4.57 -19.59
C SER A 149 2.04 5.53 -18.40
N ILE A 150 3.12 5.47 -17.62
CA ILE A 150 3.39 6.41 -16.52
C ILE A 150 4.69 7.13 -16.86
N THR A 151 4.64 8.46 -16.99
CA THR A 151 5.83 9.25 -17.34
C THR A 151 6.67 9.54 -16.10
N ILE A 152 7.84 8.93 -16.01
CA ILE A 152 8.83 9.21 -14.95
C ILE A 152 9.64 10.47 -15.32
N PRO A 153 9.71 11.51 -14.47
CA PRO A 153 10.57 12.68 -14.69
C PRO A 153 12.05 12.33 -14.88
N ASP A 154 12.76 13.03 -15.77
CA ASP A 154 14.16 12.71 -16.13
C ASP A 154 15.13 12.79 -14.95
N VAL A 155 14.87 13.69 -13.99
CA VAL A 155 15.62 13.76 -12.73
C VAL A 155 15.56 12.42 -11.97
N LEU A 156 14.38 11.79 -11.95
CA LEU A 156 14.17 10.50 -11.29
C LEU A 156 14.68 9.33 -12.13
N LYS A 157 14.63 9.41 -13.47
CA LYS A 157 15.29 8.43 -14.34
C LYS A 157 16.79 8.37 -14.07
N LYS A 158 17.44 9.53 -13.94
CA LYS A 158 18.86 9.60 -13.55
C LYS A 158 19.11 8.93 -12.19
N LYS A 159 18.25 9.16 -11.19
CA LYS A 159 18.37 8.49 -9.88
C LYS A 159 18.19 6.96 -9.97
N LEU A 160 17.36 6.45 -10.89
CA LEU A 160 17.23 5.01 -11.16
C LEU A 160 18.48 4.43 -11.83
N GLU A 161 19.10 5.15 -12.77
CA GLU A 161 20.37 4.77 -13.38
C GLU A 161 21.50 4.73 -12.34
N ASP A 162 21.59 5.76 -11.49
CA ASP A 162 22.54 5.83 -10.38
C ASP A 162 22.33 4.67 -9.38
N ASP A 163 21.09 4.38 -8.99
CA ASP A 163 20.74 3.24 -8.12
C ASP A 163 21.19 1.90 -8.74
N CYS A 164 20.87 1.66 -10.01
CA CYS A 164 21.31 0.47 -10.73
C CYS A 164 22.84 0.34 -10.73
N PHE A 165 23.55 1.44 -10.96
CA PHE A 165 25.01 1.47 -10.95
C PHE A 165 25.59 1.21 -9.54
N TYR A 166 25.05 1.85 -8.51
CA TYR A 166 25.50 1.66 -7.12
C TYR A 166 25.34 0.21 -6.66
N VAL A 167 24.19 -0.39 -6.94
CA VAL A 167 23.86 -1.74 -6.48
C VAL A 167 24.59 -2.80 -7.30
N ASN A 168 24.42 -2.79 -8.62
CA ASN A 168 24.90 -3.88 -9.47
C ASN A 168 26.40 -3.79 -9.78
N LYS A 169 26.92 -2.58 -10.02
CA LYS A 169 28.32 -2.35 -10.42
C LYS A 169 29.22 -2.06 -9.22
N ARG A 170 28.83 -1.15 -8.32
CA ARG A 170 29.65 -0.78 -7.16
C ARG A 170 29.46 -1.67 -5.93
N LYS A 171 28.57 -2.68 -5.98
CA LYS A 171 28.28 -3.62 -4.88
C LYS A 171 27.95 -2.91 -3.57
N ARG A 172 27.21 -1.80 -3.67
CA ARG A 172 26.67 -1.08 -2.52
C ARG A 172 25.23 -1.50 -2.27
N LEU A 173 24.82 -1.47 -1.02
CA LEU A 173 23.45 -1.77 -0.60
C LEU A 173 22.89 -0.56 0.14
N VAL A 174 21.58 -0.34 -0.01
CA VAL A 174 20.89 0.67 0.79
C VAL A 174 20.89 0.23 2.25
N ILE A 175 21.08 1.17 3.17
CA ILE A 175 20.98 0.91 4.61
C ILE A 175 19.53 0.60 4.95
N VAL A 176 19.29 -0.58 5.53
CA VAL A 176 17.98 -1.04 6.01
C VAL A 176 18.08 -1.37 7.50
N PRO A 177 17.14 -0.91 8.36
CA PRO A 177 15.98 -0.09 8.03
C PRO A 177 16.36 1.35 7.62
N CYS A 178 15.64 1.91 6.65
CA CYS A 178 15.81 3.28 6.21
C CYS A 178 15.29 4.25 7.28
N GLN A 179 16.04 5.33 7.54
CA GLN A 179 15.62 6.36 8.50
C GLN A 179 14.30 7.02 8.10
N THR A 180 14.13 7.28 6.80
CA THR A 180 12.86 7.72 6.20
C THR A 180 12.34 6.59 5.33
N ASN A 181 11.47 5.76 5.89
CA ASN A 181 10.86 4.63 5.17
C ASN A 181 9.70 5.07 4.25
N VAL A 182 9.18 4.14 3.45
CA VAL A 182 8.08 4.39 2.51
C VAL A 182 6.86 5.00 3.19
N VAL A 183 6.46 4.49 4.37
CA VAL A 183 5.31 5.04 5.10
C VAL A 183 5.48 6.52 5.39
N HIS A 184 6.65 6.94 5.89
CA HIS A 184 6.91 8.35 6.16
C HIS A 184 6.90 9.22 4.89
N ILE A 185 7.42 8.71 3.76
CA ILE A 185 7.41 9.42 2.47
C ILE A 185 5.97 9.63 1.99
N LEU A 186 5.18 8.58 2.06
CA LEU A 186 3.78 8.55 1.65
C LEU A 186 2.91 9.48 2.52
N GLU A 187 3.09 9.45 3.84
CA GLU A 187 2.44 10.41 4.76
C GLU A 187 2.86 11.86 4.46
N SER A 188 4.15 12.09 4.22
CA SER A 188 4.66 13.42 3.86
C SER A 188 4.03 13.95 2.57
N TYR A 189 3.79 13.08 1.59
CA TYR A 189 3.15 13.48 0.35
C TYR A 189 1.68 13.92 0.56
N VAL A 190 0.89 13.17 1.34
CA VAL A 190 -0.52 13.55 1.60
C VAL A 190 -0.59 14.91 2.28
N LYS A 191 0.30 15.17 3.24
CA LYS A 191 0.41 16.49 3.90
C LYS A 191 0.77 17.60 2.92
N HIS A 192 1.80 17.37 2.09
CA HIS A 192 2.19 18.31 1.04
C HIS A 192 1.05 18.61 0.06
N PHE A 193 0.32 17.56 -0.37
CA PHE A 193 -0.80 17.68 -1.29
C PHE A 193 -1.93 18.54 -0.71
N ALA A 194 -2.29 18.33 0.56
CA ALA A 194 -3.33 19.12 1.23
C ALA A 194 -2.92 20.58 1.46
N ILE A 195 -1.68 20.83 1.87
CA ILE A 195 -1.13 22.19 2.03
C ILE A 195 -1.18 22.94 0.69
N ASN A 196 -0.68 22.33 -0.39
CA ASN A 196 -0.68 22.94 -1.72
C ASN A 196 -2.09 23.23 -2.22
N ARG A 197 -3.05 22.32 -1.97
CA ARG A 197 -4.45 22.56 -2.30
C ARG A 197 -5.02 23.78 -1.56
N ALA A 198 -4.77 23.87 -0.24
CA ALA A 198 -5.27 24.97 0.57
C ALA A 198 -4.66 26.31 0.15
N PHE A 199 -3.37 26.35 -0.18
CA PHE A 199 -2.71 27.54 -0.70
C PHE A 199 -3.29 28.00 -2.05
N LEU A 200 -3.46 27.08 -3.01
CA LEU A 200 -4.04 27.39 -4.32
C LEU A 200 -5.51 27.83 -4.24
N ALA A 201 -6.28 27.29 -3.30
CA ALA A 201 -7.64 27.75 -3.03
C ALA A 201 -7.65 29.19 -2.50
N ASN A 202 -6.66 29.55 -1.66
CA ASN A 202 -6.52 30.89 -1.11
C ASN A 202 -6.15 31.94 -2.18
N GLU A 203 -5.24 31.62 -3.10
CA GLU A 203 -4.91 32.52 -4.22
C GLU A 203 -6.11 32.83 -5.11
N ARG A 204 -6.91 31.81 -5.43
CA ARG A 204 -8.13 31.96 -6.25
C ARG A 204 -9.14 32.88 -5.56
N TYR A 205 -9.28 32.73 -4.24
CA TYR A 205 -10.15 33.57 -3.44
C TYR A 205 -9.70 35.04 -3.45
N ARG A 206 -8.40 35.30 -3.22
CA ARG A 206 -7.84 36.66 -3.32
C ARG A 206 -8.03 37.28 -4.71
N ARG A 207 -7.81 36.52 -5.80
CA ARG A 207 -8.02 37.01 -7.18
C ARG A 207 -9.50 37.29 -7.48
N SER A 208 -10.42 36.46 -6.99
CA SER A 208 -11.87 36.67 -7.17
C SER A 208 -12.35 37.93 -6.44
N GLN A 209 -11.82 38.23 -5.25
CA GLN A 209 -12.13 39.47 -4.53
C GLN A 209 -11.59 40.70 -5.27
N ALA A 210 -10.37 40.63 -5.82
CA ALA A 210 -9.77 41.74 -6.56
C ALA A 210 -10.51 42.05 -7.89
N ALA A 211 -11.14 41.04 -8.50
CA ALA A 211 -11.87 41.17 -9.76
C ALA A 211 -13.36 41.54 -9.60
N GLY A 212 -13.88 41.68 -8.37
CA GLY A 212 -15.27 42.08 -8.10
C GLY A 212 -16.34 41.12 -8.65
N GLN A 213 -15.98 39.89 -9.01
CA GLN A 213 -16.93 38.91 -9.56
C GLN A 213 -17.59 38.08 -8.43
N PRO A 214 -18.90 37.79 -8.53
CA PRO A 214 -19.58 36.90 -7.59
C PRO A 214 -18.97 35.49 -7.68
N ALA A 215 -18.77 34.87 -6.52
CA ALA A 215 -18.25 33.51 -6.42
C ALA A 215 -19.17 32.54 -7.17
N LEU A 216 -18.74 32.06 -8.34
CA LEU A 216 -19.41 30.98 -9.05
C LEU A 216 -19.47 29.74 -8.14
N SER A 217 -20.61 29.04 -8.21
CA SER A 217 -20.94 27.82 -7.49
C SER A 217 -19.77 26.84 -7.44
N PRO A 218 -19.61 26.03 -6.36
CA PRO A 218 -18.55 25.04 -6.30
C PRO A 218 -18.75 24.01 -7.41
N GLY A 219 -18.07 24.20 -8.54
CA GLY A 219 -18.00 23.22 -9.60
C GLY A 219 -17.42 21.92 -9.06
N ALA A 220 -17.79 20.79 -9.67
CA ALA A 220 -17.25 19.48 -9.31
C ALA A 220 -15.71 19.55 -9.23
N VAL A 221 -15.15 19.17 -8.07
CA VAL A 221 -13.71 19.18 -7.85
C VAL A 221 -13.09 18.20 -8.86
N PRO A 222 -12.14 18.65 -9.71
CA PRO A 222 -11.46 17.74 -10.62
C PRO A 222 -10.85 16.58 -9.83
N PRO A 223 -10.86 15.34 -10.35
CA PRO A 223 -10.38 14.17 -9.62
C PRO A 223 -8.93 14.36 -9.13
N GLU A 224 -8.10 15.05 -9.91
CA GLU A 224 -6.71 15.46 -9.62
C GLU A 224 -6.53 16.27 -8.33
N LYS A 225 -7.60 16.87 -7.81
CA LYS A 225 -7.59 17.71 -6.60
C LYS A 225 -8.32 17.08 -5.43
N ASN A 226 -8.86 15.87 -5.63
CA ASN A 226 -9.54 15.13 -4.59
C ASN A 226 -8.51 14.51 -3.63
N GLU A 227 -8.64 14.85 -2.36
CA GLU A 227 -7.76 14.38 -1.29
C GLU A 227 -8.06 12.95 -0.87
N ASP A 228 -9.30 12.51 -0.92
CA ASP A 228 -9.66 11.13 -0.58
C ASP A 228 -9.08 10.17 -1.62
N LEU A 229 -9.14 10.54 -2.91
CA LEU A 229 -8.44 9.81 -3.98
C LEU A 229 -6.91 9.83 -3.80
N CYS A 230 -6.36 10.90 -3.22
CA CYS A 230 -4.93 10.96 -2.88
C CYS A 230 -4.59 9.93 -1.79
N LYS A 231 -5.37 9.89 -0.70
CA LYS A 231 -5.20 8.91 0.39
C LYS A 231 -5.36 7.48 -0.12
N GLU A 232 -6.35 7.20 -0.96
CA GLU A 232 -6.56 5.88 -1.57
C GLU A 232 -5.39 5.46 -2.46
N MET A 233 -4.89 6.35 -3.32
CA MET A 233 -3.71 6.07 -4.16
C MET A 233 -2.50 5.74 -3.28
N VAL A 234 -2.25 6.55 -2.25
CA VAL A 234 -1.10 6.37 -1.35
C VAL A 234 -1.18 5.04 -0.59
N ASP A 235 -2.37 4.67 -0.12
CA ASP A 235 -2.59 3.37 0.52
C ASP A 235 -2.38 2.20 -0.45
N GLY A 236 -2.88 2.34 -1.68
CA GLY A 236 -2.63 1.39 -2.77
C GLY A 236 -1.15 1.22 -3.08
N LEU A 237 -0.37 2.31 -3.12
CA LEU A 237 1.08 2.27 -3.31
C LEU A 237 1.78 1.49 -2.19
N ARG A 238 1.39 1.70 -0.92
CA ARG A 238 1.94 0.96 0.23
C ARG A 238 1.71 -0.54 0.07
N ILE A 239 0.46 -0.93 -0.19
CA ILE A 239 0.07 -2.35 -0.33
C ILE A 239 0.79 -2.99 -1.51
N THR A 240 0.80 -2.30 -2.65
CA THR A 240 1.47 -2.78 -3.86
C THR A 240 2.96 -2.95 -3.59
N PHE A 241 3.59 -1.98 -2.93
CA PHE A 241 5.01 -2.04 -2.57
C PHE A 241 5.32 -3.24 -1.66
N ASP A 242 4.52 -3.45 -0.60
CA ASP A 242 4.69 -4.55 0.35
C ASP A 242 4.66 -5.92 -0.35
N PHE A 243 3.76 -6.10 -1.32
CA PHE A 243 3.66 -7.34 -2.08
C PHE A 243 4.75 -7.47 -3.16
N THR A 244 5.08 -6.37 -3.82
CA THR A 244 5.90 -6.37 -5.05
C THR A 244 7.39 -6.36 -4.76
N LEU A 245 7.82 -5.77 -3.63
CA LEU A 245 9.24 -5.69 -3.27
C LEU A 245 9.96 -7.05 -3.33
N PRO A 246 9.55 -8.08 -2.57
CA PRO A 246 10.26 -9.36 -2.56
C PRO A 246 10.22 -10.10 -3.89
N MET A 247 9.25 -9.78 -4.74
CA MET A 247 8.97 -10.50 -5.97
C MET A 247 9.79 -9.97 -7.14
N ILE A 248 9.75 -8.66 -7.40
CA ILE A 248 10.26 -8.09 -8.66
C ILE A 248 11.03 -6.76 -8.53
N LEU A 249 11.19 -6.18 -7.33
CA LEU A 249 11.89 -4.88 -7.17
C LEU A 249 13.33 -4.99 -6.64
N LEU A 250 13.74 -6.17 -6.15
CA LEU A 250 15.09 -6.40 -5.63
C LEU A 250 16.03 -6.90 -6.71
N TYR A 251 17.23 -6.30 -6.77
CA TYR A 251 18.32 -6.86 -7.57
C TYR A 251 18.83 -8.16 -6.93
N PRO A 252 19.47 -9.05 -7.71
CA PRO A 252 19.98 -10.33 -7.20
C PRO A 252 20.89 -10.21 -5.97
N CYS A 253 21.71 -9.15 -5.88
CA CYS A 253 22.61 -8.92 -4.76
C CYS A 253 21.92 -8.43 -3.47
N GLU A 254 20.70 -7.90 -3.55
CA GLU A 254 19.92 -7.43 -2.39
C GLU A 254 19.13 -8.57 -1.71
N GLN A 255 18.95 -9.71 -2.40
CA GLN A 255 18.17 -10.84 -1.90
C GLN A 255 18.68 -11.38 -0.56
N ALA A 256 20.00 -11.42 -0.37
CA ALA A 256 20.61 -11.83 0.90
C ALA A 256 20.30 -10.85 2.05
N GLN A 257 20.29 -9.54 1.76
CA GLN A 257 19.91 -8.52 2.73
C GLN A 257 18.43 -8.67 3.11
N PHE A 258 17.54 -8.81 2.13
CA PHE A 258 16.10 -8.98 2.37
C PHE A 258 15.79 -10.19 3.25
N LYS A 259 16.37 -11.37 2.95
CA LYS A 259 16.20 -12.58 3.77
C LYS A 259 16.64 -12.35 5.22
N LYS A 260 17.76 -11.65 5.42
CA LYS A 260 18.30 -11.37 6.76
C LYS A 260 17.41 -10.40 7.54
N VAL A 261 16.95 -9.32 6.92
CA VAL A 261 16.08 -8.33 7.58
C VAL A 261 14.72 -8.96 7.92
N SER A 262 14.14 -9.72 6.99
CA SER A 262 12.82 -10.35 7.18
C SER A 262 12.82 -11.46 8.24
N SER A 263 13.95 -12.16 8.42
CA SER A 263 14.08 -13.23 9.44
C SER A 263 14.44 -12.69 10.83
N SER A 264 14.87 -11.43 10.92
CA SER A 264 15.34 -10.83 12.17
C SER A 264 14.16 -10.36 13.02
N ARG A 265 13.91 -11.03 14.15
CA ARG A 265 12.96 -10.58 15.20
C ARG A 265 13.42 -9.31 15.95
N ILE A 266 14.36 -8.54 15.37
CA ILE A 266 15.04 -7.39 16.00
C ILE A 266 14.08 -6.22 16.29
N PHE A 267 12.83 -6.28 15.79
CA PHE A 267 11.86 -5.18 15.85
C PHE A 267 10.77 -5.34 16.92
N LEU A 268 10.93 -6.27 17.87
CA LEU A 268 10.04 -6.34 19.03
C LEU A 268 10.44 -5.30 20.09
N PRO A 269 9.55 -4.40 20.53
CA PRO A 269 9.81 -3.59 21.71
C PRO A 269 9.89 -4.52 22.93
N VAL A 270 11.05 -4.57 23.58
CA VAL A 270 11.20 -5.25 24.87
C VAL A 270 10.30 -4.52 25.87
N SER A 271 9.27 -5.21 26.35
CA SER A 271 8.50 -4.78 27.50
C SER A 271 9.36 -5.00 28.74
N GLU A 272 9.76 -3.92 29.44
CA GLU A 272 10.40 -4.08 30.75
C GLU A 272 9.42 -4.72 31.75
N PRO A 273 9.83 -5.75 32.50
CA PRO A 273 8.99 -6.33 33.53
C PRO A 273 8.96 -5.42 34.76
N SER A 274 7.75 -5.03 35.16
CA SER A 274 7.48 -4.35 36.42
C SER A 274 7.82 -5.24 37.62
N LEU A 275 8.80 -4.84 38.43
CA LEU A 275 9.05 -5.42 39.76
C LEU A 275 8.72 -4.40 40.86
N GLY A 276 7.89 -4.84 41.80
CA GLY A 276 7.31 -4.06 42.89
C GLY A 276 8.27 -3.74 44.04
N ALA A 277 7.81 -2.75 44.82
CA ALA A 277 8.42 -2.05 45.93
C ALA A 277 9.12 -2.87 47.04
N SER A 278 10.20 -2.29 47.63
CA SER A 278 10.28 -1.92 49.07
C SER A 278 11.53 -1.06 49.42
N ARG A 279 11.35 -0.19 50.42
CA ARG A 279 12.15 0.98 50.91
C ARG A 279 13.57 0.65 51.41
N SER A 280 14.57 1.57 51.40
CA SER A 280 14.86 2.54 52.49
C SER A 280 15.92 3.62 52.14
N THR A 281 15.54 4.89 52.35
CA THR A 281 16.28 6.10 52.83
C THR A 281 17.79 6.31 52.60
N ALA A 282 18.17 7.40 51.88
CA ALA A 282 18.83 8.62 52.42
C ALA A 282 19.20 9.69 51.34
N ALA A 283 18.70 10.92 51.56
CA ALA A 283 19.23 12.27 51.24
C ALA A 283 19.73 12.71 49.82
N SER A 284 18.87 13.50 49.14
CA SER A 284 19.07 14.76 48.33
C SER A 284 20.09 14.89 47.17
N PRO A 285 19.93 15.81 46.18
CA PRO A 285 18.84 16.79 45.95
C PRO A 285 18.14 16.68 44.58
N GLN A 286 16.96 17.31 44.45
CA GLN A 286 16.14 17.36 43.23
C GLN A 286 16.78 18.13 42.07
N PRO A 287 16.59 17.70 40.80
CA PRO A 287 16.51 18.59 39.66
C PRO A 287 15.07 18.77 39.18
N LYS A 288 14.80 20.01 38.79
CA LYS A 288 13.54 20.55 38.28
C LYS A 288 13.00 19.74 37.10
N ARG A 289 11.68 19.53 37.11
CA ARG A 289 10.82 19.11 35.99
C ARG A 289 11.30 19.76 34.69
N ARG A 290 11.91 18.99 33.79
CA ARG A 290 12.14 19.39 32.40
C ARG A 290 11.04 18.77 31.57
N LEU A 291 10.29 19.65 30.90
CA LEU A 291 9.29 19.36 29.88
C LEU A 291 9.88 18.38 28.86
N VAL A 292 9.17 17.30 28.58
CA VAL A 292 9.49 16.37 27.49
C VAL A 292 9.39 17.14 26.18
N GLU A 293 10.53 17.33 25.52
CA GLU A 293 10.63 17.90 24.19
C GLU A 293 10.32 16.76 23.19
N PRO A 294 9.41 16.95 22.22
CA PRO A 294 9.10 15.90 21.25
C PRO A 294 10.31 15.62 20.37
N GLN A 295 10.52 14.34 20.04
CA GLN A 295 11.58 13.86 19.16
C GLN A 295 11.71 14.72 17.90
N ALA A 296 12.94 15.16 17.61
CA ALA A 296 13.25 16.00 16.47
C ALA A 296 12.99 15.23 15.17
N GLN A 297 11.94 15.64 14.45
CA GLN A 297 11.69 15.18 13.09
C GLN A 297 12.89 15.53 12.17
N PRO A 298 13.21 14.68 11.17
CA PRO A 298 14.24 14.99 10.17
C PRO A 298 14.09 16.42 9.61
N LYS A 299 15.21 17.11 9.41
CA LYS A 299 15.26 18.54 9.01
C LYS A 299 14.43 18.90 7.76
N PHE A 300 14.04 17.91 6.96
CA PHE A 300 13.10 18.03 5.85
C PHE A 300 11.72 18.57 6.26
N PHE A 301 11.18 18.11 7.40
CA PHE A 301 9.82 18.47 7.84
C PHE A 301 9.69 19.98 8.16
N PHE A 302 10.74 20.60 8.72
CA PHE A 302 10.78 22.05 8.95
C PHE A 302 10.92 22.87 7.65
N ASN A 303 11.43 22.28 6.56
CA ASN A 303 11.63 22.99 5.30
C ASN A 303 10.36 23.06 4.44
N LEU A 304 9.45 22.09 4.57
CA LEU A 304 8.13 22.17 3.94
C LEU A 304 7.31 23.34 4.53
N ASP A 305 7.43 23.57 5.83
CA ASP A 305 6.84 24.73 6.52
C ASP A 305 7.55 26.06 6.21
N ARG A 306 8.86 26.04 5.94
CA ARG A 306 9.66 27.26 5.68
C ARG A 306 9.59 27.79 4.25
N ARG A 307 9.12 27.01 3.27
CA ARG A 307 9.09 27.40 1.85
C ARG A 307 7.71 27.84 1.33
N THR A 308 6.80 28.25 2.20
CA THR A 308 5.76 29.20 1.79
C THR A 308 6.38 30.59 1.58
N PRO A 309 6.11 31.32 0.48
CA PRO A 309 6.56 32.69 0.33
C PRO A 309 6.14 33.53 1.54
N GLY A 310 7.11 33.94 2.34
CA GLY A 310 6.89 34.67 3.58
C GLY A 310 6.23 36.02 3.31
N HIS A 311 5.09 36.26 3.96
CA HIS A 311 4.76 37.61 4.37
C HIS A 311 5.64 37.94 5.58
N SER A 312 6.59 38.87 5.41
CA SER A 312 7.23 39.55 6.52
C SER A 312 6.14 40.15 7.43
N GLY A 313 6.06 39.67 8.67
CA GLY A 313 5.07 40.11 9.65
C GLY A 313 5.54 39.75 11.05
N SER A 314 6.33 40.65 11.62
CA SER A 314 6.80 40.71 13.00
C SER A 314 5.89 40.02 14.04
N SER A 315 6.44 39.04 14.75
CA SER A 315 5.92 38.57 16.03
C SER A 315 6.27 39.59 17.12
N SER A 316 5.28 40.33 17.61
CA SER A 316 5.31 40.95 18.94
C SER A 316 4.01 40.65 19.68
N PRO A 317 4.06 40.33 20.98
CA PRO A 317 2.86 40.09 21.79
C PRO A 317 2.28 41.43 22.30
N LEU A 318 1.08 41.38 22.91
CA LEU A 318 0.35 42.36 23.75
C LEU A 318 -0.97 42.89 23.14
N PRO A 319 -1.95 43.36 23.95
CA PRO A 319 -2.59 42.71 25.11
C PRO A 319 -4.13 42.65 24.95
N LEU A 320 -4.79 41.89 25.84
CA LEU A 320 -6.25 41.72 25.91
C LEU A 320 -6.99 43.07 26.04
N THR A 321 -7.92 43.33 25.10
CA THR A 321 -9.04 44.26 25.33
C THR A 321 -10.33 43.61 24.83
N PRO A 322 -11.45 43.69 25.59
CA PRO A 322 -12.73 43.18 25.13
C PRO A 322 -13.44 44.30 24.37
N SER A 323 -13.63 44.14 23.06
CA SER A 323 -14.58 44.97 22.33
C SER A 323 -15.53 44.12 21.51
N ARG A 324 -16.80 44.46 21.71
CA ARG A 324 -18.01 43.73 21.42
C ARG A 324 -18.47 44.06 20.00
N GLU A 325 -18.95 43.01 19.31
CA GLU A 325 -19.85 43.04 18.14
C GLU A 325 -19.35 43.64 16.82
N ARG A 326 -18.81 42.74 15.96
CA ARG A 326 -19.32 42.54 14.59
C ARG A 326 -18.83 41.19 14.05
N GLY A 327 -19.58 40.12 14.33
CA GLY A 327 -19.35 38.80 13.73
C GLY A 327 -19.71 38.83 12.24
N GLY A 328 -18.72 39.09 11.38
CA GLY A 328 -18.84 38.81 9.96
C GLY A 328 -18.70 37.31 9.69
N PRO A 329 -19.26 36.77 8.59
CA PRO A 329 -19.23 35.33 8.28
C PRO A 329 -17.83 34.78 7.94
N PHE A 330 -16.80 35.63 8.03
CA PHE A 330 -15.44 35.37 7.58
C PHE A 330 -14.64 34.47 8.54
N TYR A 331 -14.84 34.62 9.86
CA TYR A 331 -14.13 33.79 10.86
C TYR A 331 -14.52 32.31 10.81
N GLY A 332 -15.74 31.99 10.34
CA GLY A 332 -16.22 30.61 10.26
C GLY A 332 -15.58 29.80 9.13
N LEU A 333 -15.29 30.43 7.98
CA LEU A 333 -14.73 29.74 6.81
C LEU A 333 -13.22 29.48 6.99
N GLU A 334 -12.49 30.44 7.56
CA GLU A 334 -11.07 30.27 7.90
C GLU A 334 -10.91 29.24 9.02
N SER A 335 -11.76 29.25 10.05
CA SER A 335 -11.74 28.24 11.11
C SER A 335 -12.03 26.83 10.57
N ARG A 336 -13.00 26.69 9.66
CA ARG A 336 -13.31 25.40 9.03
C ARG A 336 -12.14 24.87 8.18
N ARG A 337 -11.49 25.73 7.39
CA ARG A 337 -10.31 25.36 6.59
C ARG A 337 -9.10 24.99 7.45
N ASN A 338 -8.87 25.72 8.53
CA ASN A 338 -7.80 25.42 9.48
C ASN A 338 -8.04 24.08 10.17
N ASN A 339 -9.30 23.74 10.48
CA ASN A 339 -9.66 22.44 11.03
C ASN A 339 -9.41 21.30 10.02
N GLU A 340 -9.82 21.47 8.75
CA GLU A 340 -9.56 20.49 7.68
C GLU A 340 -8.05 20.26 7.48
N LEU A 341 -7.23 21.32 7.46
CA LEU A 341 -5.78 21.17 7.36
C LEU A 341 -5.17 20.47 8.58
N ASN A 342 -5.59 20.84 9.79
CA ASN A 342 -5.11 20.20 11.03
C ASN A 342 -5.42 18.70 11.05
N GLU A 343 -6.60 18.31 10.58
CA GLU A 343 -7.00 16.91 10.43
C GLU A 343 -6.02 16.16 9.52
N VAL A 344 -5.68 16.72 8.35
CA VAL A 344 -4.71 16.10 7.43
C VAL A 344 -3.29 16.07 7.98
N LEU A 345 -2.86 17.11 8.68
CA LEU A 345 -1.53 17.14 9.29
C LEU A 345 -1.38 16.06 10.38
N SER A 346 -2.48 15.74 11.06
CA SER A 346 -2.56 14.64 12.04
C SER A 346 -2.83 13.27 11.43
N TRP A 347 -3.14 13.21 10.12
CA TRP A 347 -3.45 11.97 9.43
C TRP A 347 -2.23 11.03 9.37
N ARG A 348 -2.52 9.73 9.47
CA ARG A 348 -1.57 8.63 9.45
C ARG A 348 -1.99 7.63 8.38
N LEU A 349 -1.02 7.09 7.65
CA LEU A 349 -1.26 6.12 6.59
C LEU A 349 -1.73 4.76 7.16
N THR A 350 -1.28 4.47 8.37
CA THR A 350 -1.52 3.19 9.04
C THR A 350 -2.03 3.44 10.46
N PRO A 351 -2.81 2.51 11.03
CA PRO A 351 -3.21 2.58 12.43
C PRO A 351 -2.01 2.54 13.38
N ASP A 352 -2.14 3.11 14.58
CA ASP A 352 -1.05 3.18 15.57
C ASP A 352 -0.53 1.81 16.04
N ASN A 353 -1.32 0.75 15.89
CA ASN A 353 -0.95 -0.62 16.25
C ASN A 353 -0.34 -1.42 15.08
N TYR A 354 -0.06 -0.78 13.94
CA TYR A 354 0.57 -1.41 12.78
C TYR A 354 2.04 -0.99 12.62
N PRO A 355 2.95 -1.92 12.33
CA PRO A 355 2.74 -3.37 12.21
C PRO A 355 2.50 -4.04 13.56
N THR A 356 1.68 -5.09 13.57
CA THR A 356 1.46 -5.91 14.77
C THR A 356 2.76 -6.58 15.19
N SER A 357 3.08 -6.54 16.48
CA SER A 357 4.34 -7.09 17.02
C SER A 357 4.57 -8.57 16.71
N ASP A 358 3.52 -9.34 16.48
CA ASP A 358 3.61 -10.78 16.21
C ASP A 358 4.10 -11.14 14.79
N GLN A 359 4.23 -10.15 13.89
CA GLN A 359 4.62 -10.36 12.50
C GLN A 359 5.92 -9.62 12.16
N PRO A 360 6.72 -10.12 11.19
CA PRO A 360 7.85 -9.36 10.70
C PRO A 360 7.36 -8.02 10.11
N PRO A 361 8.10 -6.92 10.32
CA PRO A 361 7.70 -5.63 9.80
C PRO A 361 7.61 -5.69 8.27
N PRO A 362 6.53 -5.13 7.68
CA PRO A 362 6.31 -5.15 6.24
C PRO A 362 7.38 -4.31 5.52
N PRO A 363 7.65 -4.58 4.24
CA PRO A 363 8.65 -3.85 3.45
C PRO A 363 8.55 -2.32 3.52
N SER A 364 7.34 -1.77 3.53
CA SER A 364 7.06 -0.33 3.59
C SER A 364 7.60 0.35 4.86
N TYR A 365 7.81 -0.41 5.94
CA TYR A 365 8.40 0.09 7.19
C TYR A 365 9.93 0.00 7.23
N LEU A 366 10.51 -0.79 6.33
CA LEU A 366 11.94 -1.10 6.32
C LEU A 366 12.69 -0.36 5.20
N TYR A 367 12.08 -0.29 4.02
CA TYR A 367 12.69 0.25 2.81
C TYR A 367 12.31 1.71 2.58
N GLY A 368 13.06 2.41 1.73
CA GLY A 368 12.96 3.85 1.52
C GLY A 368 12.61 4.24 0.09
N SER A 369 12.96 5.48 -0.26
CA SER A 369 12.69 6.12 -1.55
C SER A 369 13.31 5.39 -2.74
N GLN A 370 14.48 4.79 -2.58
CA GLN A 370 15.21 4.08 -3.65
C GLN A 370 14.34 2.96 -4.22
N HIS A 371 13.88 2.06 -3.36
CA HIS A 371 13.04 0.93 -3.74
C HIS A 371 11.64 1.36 -4.14
N LEU A 372 11.07 2.38 -3.46
CA LEU A 372 9.76 2.92 -3.83
C LEU A 372 9.77 3.45 -5.28
N LEU A 373 10.84 4.12 -5.70
CA LEU A 373 10.95 4.62 -7.07
C LEU A 373 11.01 3.49 -8.11
N ARG A 374 11.64 2.36 -7.78
CA ARG A 374 11.66 1.17 -8.66
C ARG A 374 10.27 0.63 -8.93
N LEU A 375 9.33 0.75 -7.97
CA LEU A 375 7.95 0.33 -8.17
C LEU A 375 7.32 1.04 -9.38
N PHE A 376 7.60 2.33 -9.59
CA PHE A 376 7.03 3.10 -10.71
C PHE A 376 7.50 2.64 -12.08
N VAL A 377 8.60 1.89 -12.17
CA VAL A 377 9.04 1.23 -13.41
C VAL A 377 8.19 0.00 -13.72
N LYS A 378 7.71 -0.72 -12.69
CA LYS A 378 6.90 -1.94 -12.82
C LYS A 378 5.40 -1.70 -12.73
N LEU A 379 5.00 -0.55 -12.20
CA LEU A 379 3.61 -0.21 -11.97
C LEU A 379 2.76 -0.19 -13.26
N PRO A 380 3.25 0.26 -14.42
CA PRO A 380 2.50 0.17 -15.68
C PRO A 380 2.09 -1.27 -16.01
N ASP A 381 3.02 -2.23 -15.90
CA ASP A 381 2.76 -3.65 -16.17
C ASP A 381 1.72 -4.22 -15.19
N ILE A 382 1.83 -3.86 -13.90
CA ILE A 382 0.90 -4.28 -12.85
C ILE A 382 -0.50 -3.72 -13.11
N LEU A 383 -0.60 -2.43 -13.40
CA LEU A 383 -1.88 -1.76 -13.67
C LEU A 383 -2.53 -2.25 -14.96
N GLY A 384 -1.74 -2.59 -15.99
CA GLY A 384 -2.25 -3.16 -17.25
C GLY A 384 -2.88 -4.54 -17.08
N GLN A 385 -2.50 -5.28 -16.04
CA GLN A 385 -3.12 -6.55 -15.66
C GLN A 385 -4.36 -6.37 -14.77
N MET A 386 -4.59 -5.17 -14.23
CA MET A 386 -5.77 -4.86 -13.45
C MET A 386 -6.88 -4.38 -14.40
N HIS A 387 -8.06 -5.02 -14.35
CA HIS A 387 -9.24 -4.59 -15.11
C HIS A 387 -9.85 -3.30 -14.52
N ILE A 388 -9.10 -2.20 -14.57
CA ILE A 388 -9.52 -0.88 -14.05
C ILE A 388 -10.27 -0.13 -15.15
N PRO A 389 -11.49 0.38 -14.89
CA PRO A 389 -12.20 1.22 -15.85
C PRO A 389 -11.35 2.43 -16.27
N GLU A 390 -11.33 2.74 -17.57
CA GLU A 390 -10.45 3.76 -18.17
C GLU A 390 -10.52 5.12 -17.45
N ARG A 391 -11.73 5.56 -17.07
CA ARG A 391 -11.95 6.81 -16.32
C ARG A 391 -11.20 6.82 -14.99
N ASN A 392 -11.21 5.69 -14.27
CA ASN A 392 -10.56 5.56 -12.97
C ASN A 392 -9.04 5.43 -13.14
N LEU A 393 -8.60 4.66 -14.14
CA LEU A 393 -7.19 4.53 -14.48
C LEU A 393 -6.57 5.89 -14.84
N ARG A 394 -7.27 6.71 -15.63
CA ARG A 394 -6.81 8.05 -15.99
C ARG A 394 -6.68 8.97 -14.77
N ALA A 395 -7.61 8.89 -13.81
CA ALA A 395 -7.51 9.64 -12.57
C ALA A 395 -6.32 9.16 -11.71
N LEU A 396 -6.15 7.84 -11.61
CA LEU A 396 -5.04 7.22 -10.88
C LEU A 396 -3.68 7.61 -11.46
N ILE A 397 -3.49 7.51 -12.78
CA ILE A 397 -2.23 7.89 -13.45
C ILE A 397 -1.86 9.35 -13.14
N LYS A 398 -2.84 10.26 -13.16
CA LYS A 398 -2.58 11.67 -12.84
C LYS A 398 -2.10 11.87 -11.40
N HIS A 399 -2.71 11.16 -10.45
CA HIS A 399 -2.26 11.17 -9.05
C HIS A 399 -0.85 10.58 -8.90
N LEU A 400 -0.54 9.48 -9.59
CA LEU A 400 0.80 8.87 -9.62
C LEU A 400 1.85 9.84 -10.20
N GLU A 401 1.51 10.56 -11.27
CA GLU A 401 2.39 11.59 -11.83
C GLU A 401 2.58 12.78 -10.89
N LEU A 402 1.55 13.21 -10.16
CA LEU A 402 1.69 14.26 -9.14
C LEU A 402 2.62 13.82 -8.01
N PHE A 403 2.56 12.55 -7.61
CA PHE A 403 3.49 11.97 -6.65
C PHE A 403 4.93 11.92 -7.20
N LEU A 404 5.13 11.52 -8.45
CA LEU A 404 6.44 11.53 -9.09
C LEU A 404 7.01 12.95 -9.22
N ARG A 405 6.17 13.96 -9.52
CA ARG A 405 6.59 15.36 -9.50
C ARG A 405 7.04 15.81 -8.11
N PHE A 406 6.34 15.40 -7.06
CA PHE A 406 6.75 15.65 -5.67
C PHE A 406 8.10 15.00 -5.35
N LEU A 407 8.31 13.73 -5.70
CA LEU A 407 9.61 13.07 -5.51
C LEU A 407 10.73 13.78 -6.28
N ALA A 408 10.44 14.27 -7.49
CA ALA A 408 11.41 14.99 -8.31
C ALA A 408 11.74 16.38 -7.72
N GLU A 409 10.74 17.09 -7.18
CA GLU A 409 10.93 18.40 -6.54
C GLU A 409 11.87 18.32 -5.33
N PHE A 410 11.75 17.24 -4.54
CA PHE A 410 12.54 17.03 -3.31
C PHE A 410 13.57 15.89 -3.43
N HIS A 411 14.07 15.64 -4.64
CA HIS A 411 14.93 14.48 -4.93
C HIS A 411 16.24 14.47 -4.15
N GLU A 412 16.79 15.63 -3.80
CA GLU A 412 18.04 15.72 -3.03
C GLU A 412 17.87 15.25 -1.59
N ASP A 413 16.69 15.49 -1.01
CA ASP A 413 16.36 15.04 0.34
C ASP A 413 15.95 13.56 0.37
N PHE A 414 15.22 13.12 -0.66
CA PHE A 414 14.76 11.73 -0.74
C PHE A 414 15.85 10.76 -1.21
N PHE A 415 16.79 11.17 -2.06
CA PHE A 415 17.80 10.27 -2.64
C PHE A 415 19.25 10.68 -2.30
N PRO A 416 19.63 10.71 -1.02
CA PRO A 416 21.00 11.03 -0.62
C PRO A 416 21.94 9.86 -0.95
N GLU A 417 23.13 10.16 -1.44
CA GLU A 417 24.14 9.12 -1.73
C GLU A 417 24.59 8.36 -0.48
N SER A 418 24.51 9.00 0.69
CA SER A 418 24.83 8.40 2.00
C SER A 418 23.89 7.27 2.40
N ALA A 419 22.77 7.07 1.69
CA ALA A 419 21.90 5.93 1.89
C ALA A 419 22.54 4.60 1.47
N TYR A 420 23.61 4.63 0.66
CA TYR A 420 24.30 3.44 0.17
C TYR A 420 25.61 3.19 0.93
N VAL A 421 25.79 1.95 1.38
CA VAL A 421 27.01 1.47 2.05
C VAL A 421 27.59 0.26 1.32
N SER A 422 28.86 -0.07 1.56
CA SER A 422 29.42 -1.31 1.01
C SER A 422 28.69 -2.54 1.58
N ALA A 423 28.66 -3.65 0.83
CA ALA A 423 28.00 -4.87 1.29
C ALA A 423 28.53 -5.37 2.65
N SER A 424 29.83 -5.22 2.92
CA SER A 424 30.44 -5.54 4.22
C SER A 424 29.90 -4.65 5.35
N GLU A 425 29.81 -3.34 5.14
CA GLU A 425 29.27 -2.38 6.12
C GLU A 425 27.76 -2.57 6.36
N ALA A 426 27.00 -2.89 5.31
CA ALA A 426 25.57 -3.22 5.42
C ALA A 426 25.35 -4.39 6.40
N HIS A 427 26.23 -5.40 6.38
CA HIS A 427 26.15 -6.53 7.30
C HIS A 427 26.39 -6.15 8.76
N TYR A 428 27.24 -5.15 9.03
CA TYR A 428 27.48 -4.62 10.37
C TYR A 428 26.34 -3.74 10.88
N SER A 429 25.78 -2.86 10.03
CA SER A 429 24.65 -1.98 10.42
C SER A 429 23.41 -2.77 10.85
N MET A 430 23.22 -3.99 10.33
CA MET A 430 22.11 -4.86 10.72
C MET A 430 22.34 -5.59 12.07
N LYS A 431 23.57 -5.64 12.60
CA LYS A 431 23.88 -6.30 13.89
C LYS A 431 23.84 -5.34 15.08
N GLN A 432 24.02 -4.05 14.84
CA GLN A 432 23.89 -3.00 15.84
C GLN A 432 22.98 -1.91 15.27
N PRO A 433 21.65 -2.00 15.41
CA PRO A 433 20.80 -0.87 15.12
C PRO A 433 21.26 0.26 16.04
N ARG A 434 21.88 1.31 15.48
CA ARG A 434 22.17 2.50 16.28
C ARG A 434 20.82 3.02 16.75
N THR A 435 20.56 2.95 18.07
CA THR A 435 19.57 3.79 18.73
C THR A 435 19.98 5.23 18.50
N VAL A 436 19.42 5.85 17.48
CA VAL A 436 19.53 7.28 17.27
C VAL A 436 18.43 7.91 18.13
N TYR A 437 18.86 8.41 19.29
CA TYR A 437 18.03 9.13 20.26
C TYR A 437 17.52 10.46 19.71
#